data_AF-A0A1G7WQF9-F1
#
_entry.id   AF-A0A1G7WQF9-F1
#
_cell.length_a   1.000
_cell.length_b   1.000
_cell.length_c   1.000
_cell.angle_alpha   90.00
_cell.angle_beta   90.00
_cell.angle_gamma   90.00
#
_symmetry.space_group_name_H-M   'P 1'
#
loop_
_entity.id
_entity.type
_entity.pdbx_description
1 polymer ?
#
loop_
_entity_poly.entity_id
_entity_poly.type
_entity_poly.pdbx_seq_one_letter_code
_entity_poly.pdbx_strand_id
1 'polypeptide(L)'
;MTGTRIVKQAEKTKQDATDNIERKLNILEAWVNNGIPVIKTSTGHRLVDAKGRPMHDFFPRSLRQFKAWDASQNCESTRNALPQIRSTANDTLADRPTLEEKARACMAALLKQAEAGARTHPDDQLSNLRAELRSVRAVLAVKMSEVRAERLKFIQLRRTHDGLVKKCEGDADEYKRVLSGLIQVNEDLRSENSKLSRRIAKLLSSRRR
;
A
#
# COMPACT_ATOMS: atom_id res chain seq x y z
N MET A 1 48.90 11.09 54.23
CA MET A 1 47.75 11.60 53.43
C MET A 1 47.78 11.19 51.95
N THR A 2 48.59 10.21 51.54
CA THR A 2 48.74 9.77 50.13
C THR A 2 47.73 8.71 49.70
N GLY A 3 47.23 7.86 50.62
CA GLY A 3 46.31 6.77 50.29
C GLY A 3 44.95 7.21 49.74
N THR A 4 44.31 8.24 50.33
CA THR A 4 42.98 8.71 49.92
C THR A 4 42.96 9.31 48.51
N ARG A 5 44.06 9.92 48.06
CA ARG A 5 44.18 10.55 46.73
C ARG A 5 44.33 9.51 45.62
N ILE A 6 45.03 8.40 45.90
CA ILE A 6 45.25 7.31 44.94
C ILE A 6 43.96 6.53 44.68
N VAL A 7 43.17 6.25 45.72
CA VAL A 7 41.89 5.54 45.59
C VAL A 7 40.89 6.31 44.74
N LYS A 8 40.73 7.63 44.98
CA LYS A 8 39.83 8.50 44.19
C LYS A 8 40.23 8.57 42.72
N GLN A 9 41.53 8.56 42.41
CA GLN A 9 42.02 8.58 41.03
C GLN A 9 41.74 7.26 40.30
N ALA A 10 41.88 6.13 40.99
CA ALA A 10 41.61 4.81 40.43
C ALA A 10 40.11 4.61 40.16
N GLU A 11 39.24 5.05 41.07
CA GLU A 11 37.78 5.02 40.89
C GLU A 11 37.34 5.88 39.70
N LYS A 12 37.87 7.09 39.58
CA LYS A 12 37.59 7.96 38.44
C LYS A 12 37.97 7.31 37.10
N THR A 13 39.15 6.68 37.06
CA THR A 13 39.62 5.97 35.86
C THR A 13 38.72 4.78 35.50
N LYS A 14 38.22 4.05 36.50
CA LYS A 14 37.26 2.96 36.29
C LYS A 14 35.91 3.47 35.77
N GLN A 15 35.43 4.59 36.28
CA GLN A 15 34.19 5.22 35.83
C GLN A 15 34.32 5.71 34.39
N ASP A 16 35.38 6.46 34.07
CA ASP A 16 35.65 6.97 32.71
C ASP A 16 35.69 5.82 31.68
N ALA A 17 36.24 4.68 32.08
CA ALA A 17 36.29 3.49 31.24
C ALA A 17 34.90 2.86 31.03
N THR A 18 34.07 2.80 32.08
CA THR A 18 32.67 2.35 31.98
C THR A 18 31.88 3.29 31.05
N ASP A 19 31.96 4.60 31.26
CA ASP A 19 31.26 5.60 30.45
C ASP A 19 31.66 5.55 28.98
N ASN A 20 32.91 5.20 28.69
CA ASN A 20 33.37 5.01 27.32
C ASN A 20 32.80 3.73 26.68
N ILE A 21 32.69 2.64 27.44
CA ILE A 21 32.04 1.40 26.98
C ILE A 21 30.55 1.64 26.69
N GLU A 22 29.86 2.33 27.61
CA GLU A 22 28.45 2.67 27.44
C GLU A 22 28.21 3.57 26.23
N ARG A 23 29.06 4.58 26.01
CA ARG A 23 29.00 5.40 24.79
C ARG A 23 29.11 4.56 23.52
N LYS A 24 30.07 3.63 23.46
CA LYS A 24 30.20 2.71 22.32
C LYS A 24 28.96 1.86 22.13
N LEU A 25 28.41 1.31 23.21
CA LEU A 25 27.19 0.51 23.18
C LEU A 25 25.99 1.30 22.67
N ASN A 26 25.80 2.53 23.15
CA ASN A 26 24.72 3.40 22.69
C ASN A 26 24.81 3.69 21.19
N ILE A 27 26.02 3.86 20.65
CA ILE A 27 26.22 3.99 19.20
C ILE A 27 25.79 2.72 18.47
N LEU A 28 26.24 1.54 18.92
CA LEU A 28 25.88 0.27 18.29
C LEU A 28 24.37 0.00 18.36
N GLU A 29 23.73 0.28 19.51
CA GLU A 29 22.28 0.17 19.66
C GLU A 29 21.53 1.11 18.72
N ALA A 30 21.99 2.36 18.60
CA ALA A 30 21.43 3.29 17.64
C ALA A 30 21.56 2.78 16.20
N TRP A 31 22.67 2.12 15.85
CA TRP A 31 22.86 1.52 14.53
C TRP A 31 22.03 0.25 14.32
N VAL A 32 21.80 -0.54 15.35
CA VAL A 32 20.88 -1.70 15.28
C VAL A 32 19.46 -1.22 14.96
N ASN A 33 19.03 -0.13 15.59
CA ASN A 33 17.67 0.39 15.44
C ASN A 33 17.48 1.19 14.14
N ASN A 34 18.47 2.00 13.75
CA ASN A 34 18.34 2.96 12.63
C ASN A 34 19.06 2.52 11.35
N GLY A 35 19.87 1.47 11.42
CA GLY A 35 20.71 0.99 10.32
C GLY A 35 22.18 1.41 10.42
N ILE A 36 23.04 0.56 9.86
CA ILE A 36 24.48 0.80 9.81
C ILE A 36 24.78 1.94 8.83
N PRO A 37 25.59 2.95 9.23
CA PRO A 37 26.01 4.02 8.33
C PRO A 37 26.64 3.49 7.05
N VAL A 38 26.54 4.26 5.97
CA VAL A 38 27.14 3.94 4.67
C VAL A 38 28.35 4.85 4.45
N ILE A 39 29.42 4.29 3.89
CA ILE A 39 30.63 5.03 3.51
C ILE A 39 30.25 6.12 2.51
N LYS A 40 30.74 7.34 2.74
CA LYS A 40 30.60 8.46 1.80
C LYS A 40 31.97 8.86 1.24
N THR A 41 31.98 9.30 -0.02
CA THR A 41 33.12 9.96 -0.66
C THR A 41 33.33 11.36 -0.08
N SER A 42 34.49 11.97 -0.35
CA SER A 42 34.79 13.37 0.01
C SER A 42 33.78 14.38 -0.57
N THR A 43 33.10 14.03 -1.66
CA THR A 43 32.04 14.80 -2.30
C THR A 43 30.64 14.53 -1.74
N GLY A 44 30.51 13.66 -0.72
CA GLY A 44 29.26 13.34 -0.04
C GLY A 44 28.40 12.25 -0.71
N HIS A 45 28.86 11.66 -1.82
CA HIS A 45 28.17 10.56 -2.48
C HIS A 45 28.38 9.24 -1.73
N ARG A 46 27.39 8.34 -1.78
CA ARG A 46 27.50 7.01 -1.15
C ARG A 46 28.44 6.14 -1.96
N LEU A 47 29.40 5.50 -1.30
CA LEU A 47 30.24 4.50 -1.93
C LEU A 47 29.43 3.21 -2.12
N VAL A 48 29.54 2.63 -3.30
CA VAL A 48 28.87 1.37 -3.64
C VAL A 48 29.89 0.29 -3.97
N ASP A 49 29.54 -0.96 -3.70
CA ASP A 49 30.36 -2.11 -4.08
C ASP A 49 30.23 -2.41 -5.60
N ALA A 50 30.94 -3.45 -6.07
CA ALA A 50 30.90 -3.87 -7.48
C ALA A 50 29.50 -4.30 -7.97
N LYS A 51 28.55 -4.49 -7.07
CA LYS A 51 27.14 -4.85 -7.34
C LYS A 51 26.20 -3.66 -7.14
N GLY A 52 26.73 -2.44 -6.98
CA GLY A 52 25.95 -1.22 -6.79
C GLY A 52 25.35 -1.06 -5.39
N ARG A 53 25.78 -1.85 -4.39
CA ARG A 53 25.22 -1.82 -3.03
C ARG A 53 25.93 -0.79 -2.17
N PRO A 54 25.22 0.01 -1.36
CA PRO A 54 25.85 0.93 -0.43
C PRO A 54 26.82 0.17 0.51
N MET A 55 28.09 0.56 0.50
CA MET A 55 29.08 -0.07 1.39
C MET A 55 28.87 0.43 2.81
N HIS A 56 28.61 -0.49 3.74
CA HIS A 56 28.54 -0.14 5.16
C HIS A 56 29.87 0.37 5.66
N ASP A 57 29.81 1.41 6.47
CA ASP A 57 30.97 1.93 7.19
C ASP A 57 31.42 0.94 8.27
N PHE A 58 32.60 1.18 8.81
CA PHE A 58 33.19 0.29 9.79
C PHE A 58 32.32 0.19 11.06
N PHE A 59 32.06 -1.04 11.49
CA PHE A 59 31.54 -1.36 12.82
C PHE A 59 32.29 -2.58 13.36
N PRO A 60 32.48 -2.68 14.69
CA PRO A 60 33.15 -3.82 15.28
C PRO A 60 32.34 -5.10 15.07
N ARG A 61 33.00 -6.15 14.60
CA ARG A 61 32.42 -7.49 14.36
C ARG A 61 32.87 -8.53 15.39
N SER A 62 33.74 -8.13 16.31
CA SER A 62 34.26 -8.96 17.40
C SER A 62 34.55 -8.10 18.62
N LEU A 63 34.60 -8.72 19.80
CA LEU A 63 34.95 -8.01 21.04
C LEU A 63 36.34 -7.36 20.99
N ARG A 64 37.29 -7.99 20.30
CA ARG A 64 38.62 -7.41 20.09
C ARG A 64 38.52 -6.09 19.31
N GLN A 65 37.73 -6.07 18.24
CA GLN A 65 37.49 -4.85 17.46
C GLN A 65 36.72 -3.82 18.27
N PHE A 66 35.69 -4.22 19.02
CA PHE A 66 34.93 -3.32 19.89
C PHE A 66 35.84 -2.61 20.90
N LYS A 67 36.77 -3.36 21.51
CA LYS A 67 37.75 -2.80 22.45
C LYS A 67 38.69 -1.80 21.77
N ALA A 68 39.20 -2.13 20.59
CA ALA A 68 40.08 -1.25 19.83
C ALA A 68 39.37 -0.05 19.18
N TRP A 69 38.06 -0.10 19.03
CA TRP A 69 37.30 0.89 18.27
C TRP A 69 37.34 2.28 18.90
N ASP A 70 37.79 3.25 18.14
CA ASP A 70 37.94 4.67 18.49
C ASP A 70 37.38 5.60 17.39
N ALA A 71 36.56 5.05 16.49
CA ALA A 71 36.04 5.68 15.28
C ALA A 71 37.07 6.12 14.21
N SER A 72 38.37 5.85 14.38
CA SER A 72 39.40 6.18 13.37
C SER A 72 39.23 5.40 12.06
N GLN A 73 38.62 4.22 12.11
CA GLN A 73 38.34 3.38 10.94
C GLN A 73 37.07 3.80 10.20
N ASN A 74 36.24 4.65 10.81
CA ASN A 74 35.03 5.17 10.17
C ASN A 74 35.35 6.28 9.18
N CYS A 75 34.52 6.40 8.15
CA CYS A 75 34.62 7.52 7.21
C CYS A 75 34.39 8.86 7.92
N GLU A 76 34.90 9.95 7.33
CA GLU A 76 34.86 11.28 7.93
C GLU A 76 33.45 11.73 8.31
N SER A 77 32.47 11.50 7.43
CA SER A 77 31.07 11.85 7.71
C SER A 77 30.52 11.15 8.94
N THR A 78 30.85 9.87 9.16
CA THR A 78 30.39 9.12 10.32
C THR A 78 31.14 9.58 11.56
N ARG A 79 32.46 9.73 11.47
CA ARG A 79 33.31 10.17 12.59
C ARG A 79 32.88 11.52 13.15
N ASN A 80 32.53 12.47 12.28
CA ASN A 80 32.05 13.80 12.69
C ASN A 80 30.67 13.76 13.37
N ALA A 81 29.87 12.72 13.14
CA ALA A 81 28.56 12.53 13.77
C ALA A 81 28.63 11.72 15.08
N LEU A 82 29.75 11.04 15.35
CA LEU A 82 29.91 10.22 16.55
C LEU A 82 30.41 11.05 17.74
N PRO A 83 29.96 10.75 18.96
CA PRO A 83 30.60 11.29 20.16
C PRO A 83 32.04 10.75 20.26
N GLN A 84 32.90 11.48 20.97
CA GLN A 84 34.28 11.04 21.18
C GLN A 84 34.31 9.72 21.98
N ILE A 85 34.88 8.69 21.37
CA ILE A 85 35.13 7.37 21.96
C ILE A 85 36.63 7.05 21.90
N ARG A 86 37.10 6.18 22.80
CA ARG A 86 38.50 5.75 22.88
C ARG A 86 38.62 4.24 22.90
N SER A 87 39.78 3.72 22.56
CA SER A 87 40.09 2.31 22.78
C SER A 87 40.02 1.97 24.29
N THR A 88 39.63 0.74 24.60
CA THR A 88 39.55 0.21 25.98
C THR A 88 40.56 -0.92 26.12
N ALA A 89 41.22 -1.00 27.29
CA ALA A 89 42.14 -2.09 27.58
C ALA A 89 41.44 -3.45 27.62
N ASN A 90 42.23 -4.53 27.50
CA ASN A 90 41.69 -5.88 27.34
C ASN A 90 40.85 -6.35 28.53
N ASP A 91 41.30 -6.05 29.75
CA ASP A 91 40.70 -6.55 30.99
C ASP A 91 39.48 -5.72 31.42
N THR A 92 39.40 -4.46 30.98
CA THR A 92 38.34 -3.53 31.37
C THR A 92 36.94 -4.03 31.01
N LEU A 93 36.79 -4.70 29.87
CA LEU A 93 35.49 -5.25 29.48
C LEU A 93 35.19 -6.58 30.17
N ALA A 94 36.22 -7.40 30.43
CA ALA A 94 36.07 -8.68 31.11
C ALA A 94 35.56 -8.52 32.55
N ASP A 95 35.97 -7.43 33.22
CA ASP A 95 35.46 -7.07 34.54
C ASP A 95 33.97 -6.66 34.56
N ARG A 96 33.32 -6.56 33.39
CA ARG A 96 31.94 -6.04 33.21
C ARG A 96 31.10 -6.98 32.32
N PRO A 97 30.74 -8.18 32.82
CA PRO A 97 30.14 -9.24 32.02
C PRO A 97 28.81 -8.83 31.34
N THR A 98 27.99 -8.02 32.01
CA THR A 98 26.71 -7.54 31.46
C THR A 98 26.90 -6.64 30.23
N LEU A 99 27.90 -5.75 30.26
CA LEU A 99 28.25 -4.88 29.13
C LEU A 99 28.90 -5.67 28.01
N GLU A 100 29.68 -6.69 28.34
CA GLU A 100 30.28 -7.59 27.36
C GLU A 100 29.22 -8.38 26.59
N GLU A 101 28.24 -8.96 27.28
CA GLU A 101 27.11 -9.65 26.66
C GLU A 101 26.30 -8.70 25.76
N LYS A 102 26.03 -7.49 26.24
CA LYS A 102 25.34 -6.46 25.46
C LYS A 102 26.11 -6.10 24.19
N ALA A 103 27.44 -5.97 24.27
CA ALA A 103 28.29 -5.73 23.11
C ALA A 103 28.21 -6.89 22.10
N ARG A 104 28.29 -8.14 22.57
CA ARG A 104 28.16 -9.32 21.70
C ARG A 104 26.80 -9.34 20.99
N ALA A 105 25.72 -9.08 21.72
CA ALA A 105 24.37 -9.05 21.17
C ALA A 105 24.22 -7.97 20.08
N CYS A 106 24.69 -6.75 20.33
CA CYS A 106 24.64 -5.66 19.35
C CYS A 106 25.44 -6.01 18.09
N MET A 107 26.68 -6.50 18.25
CA MET A 107 27.52 -6.87 17.10
C MET A 107 26.90 -8.00 16.27
N ALA A 108 26.31 -9.01 16.92
CA ALA A 108 25.63 -10.10 16.23
C ALA A 108 24.41 -9.60 15.43
N ALA A 109 23.62 -8.68 15.99
CA ALA A 109 22.51 -8.05 15.30
C ALA A 109 22.96 -7.26 14.07
N LEU A 110 24.02 -6.44 14.21
CA LEU A 110 24.58 -5.67 13.10
C LEU A 110 25.17 -6.56 11.99
N LEU A 111 25.85 -7.65 12.36
CA LEU A 111 26.35 -8.64 11.39
C LEU A 111 25.20 -9.24 10.57
N LYS A 112 24.14 -9.70 11.25
CA LYS A 112 22.95 -10.24 10.58
C LYS A 112 22.29 -9.20 9.68
N GLN A 113 22.22 -7.94 10.10
CA GLN A 113 21.67 -6.85 9.31
C GLN A 113 22.52 -6.54 8.07
N ALA A 114 23.84 -6.50 8.20
CA ALA A 114 24.75 -6.31 7.07
C ALA A 114 24.64 -7.46 6.05
N GLU A 115 24.47 -8.69 6.51
CA GLU A 115 24.25 -9.85 5.65
C GLU A 115 22.87 -9.85 4.99
N ALA A 116 21.82 -9.46 5.72
CA ALA A 116 20.47 -9.33 5.18
C ALA A 116 20.37 -8.22 4.14
N GLY A 117 20.97 -7.05 4.41
CA GLY A 117 21.09 -5.96 3.43
C GLY A 117 21.88 -6.37 2.18
N ALA A 118 22.78 -7.35 2.29
CA ALA A 118 23.45 -7.96 1.14
C ALA A 118 22.59 -8.98 0.38
N ARG A 119 21.46 -9.45 0.95
CA ARG A 119 20.54 -10.43 0.34
C ARG A 119 19.31 -9.79 -0.30
N THR A 120 18.84 -8.65 0.20
CA THR A 120 17.67 -7.94 -0.37
C THR A 120 18.14 -6.93 -1.43
N HIS A 121 18.11 -7.33 -2.70
CA HIS A 121 18.59 -6.49 -3.80
C HIS A 121 17.56 -5.40 -4.15
N PRO A 122 17.96 -4.12 -4.33
CA PRO A 122 17.11 -3.08 -4.91
C PRO A 122 16.61 -3.45 -6.31
N ASP A 123 17.43 -4.08 -7.16
CA ASP A 123 16.97 -4.65 -8.45
C ASP A 123 15.99 -5.81 -8.30
N ASP A 124 16.01 -6.59 -7.21
CA ASP A 124 14.96 -7.61 -6.98
C ASP A 124 13.66 -6.93 -6.60
N GLN A 125 13.71 -5.86 -5.78
CA GLN A 125 12.53 -5.02 -5.53
C GLN A 125 12.06 -4.32 -6.80
N LEU A 126 12.96 -3.76 -7.62
CA LEU A 126 12.62 -3.08 -8.87
C LEU A 126 12.07 -4.07 -9.91
N SER A 127 12.62 -5.28 -9.97
CA SER A 127 12.15 -6.39 -10.82
C SER A 127 10.78 -6.86 -10.37
N ASN A 128 10.57 -7.05 -9.07
CA ASN A 128 9.29 -7.42 -8.49
C ASN A 128 8.24 -6.32 -8.73
N LEU A 129 8.56 -5.05 -8.46
CA LEU A 129 7.68 -3.92 -8.76
C LEU A 129 7.39 -3.82 -10.27
N ARG A 130 8.37 -4.06 -11.16
CA ARG A 130 8.14 -4.09 -12.62
C ARG A 130 7.26 -5.27 -13.05
N ALA A 131 7.39 -6.43 -12.41
CA ALA A 131 6.53 -7.59 -12.66
C ALA A 131 5.09 -7.31 -12.18
N GLU A 132 4.96 -6.73 -10.98
CA GLU A 132 3.68 -6.36 -10.39
C GLU A 132 2.98 -5.28 -11.25
N LEU A 133 3.70 -4.25 -11.67
CA LEU A 133 3.19 -3.19 -12.54
C LEU A 133 2.76 -3.74 -13.92
N ARG A 134 3.49 -4.72 -14.48
CA ARG A 134 3.06 -5.44 -15.69
C ARG A 134 1.77 -6.22 -15.46
N SER A 135 1.66 -6.93 -14.35
CA SER A 135 0.45 -7.70 -14.01
C SER A 135 -0.78 -6.80 -13.83
N VAL A 136 -0.63 -5.68 -13.11
CA VAL A 136 -1.70 -4.71 -12.88
C VAL A 136 -2.13 -4.05 -14.20
N ARG A 137 -1.19 -3.69 -15.07
CA ARG A 137 -1.50 -3.16 -16.41
C ARG A 137 -2.28 -4.16 -17.26
N ALA A 138 -1.93 -5.45 -17.21
CA ALA A 138 -2.66 -6.49 -17.93
C ALA A 138 -4.10 -6.64 -17.41
N VAL A 139 -4.29 -6.67 -16.08
CA VAL A 139 -5.62 -6.72 -15.46
C VAL A 139 -6.45 -5.50 -15.84
N LEU A 140 -5.87 -4.30 -15.79
CA LEU A 140 -6.55 -3.06 -16.16
C LEU A 140 -7.01 -3.10 -17.63
N ALA A 141 -6.17 -3.59 -18.54
CA ALA A 141 -6.52 -3.73 -19.95
C ALA A 141 -7.73 -4.66 -20.16
N VAL A 142 -7.75 -5.80 -19.46
CA VAL A 142 -8.90 -6.73 -19.47
C VAL A 142 -10.16 -6.03 -18.94
N LYS A 143 -10.09 -5.37 -17.78
CA LYS A 143 -11.23 -4.64 -17.21
C LYS A 143 -11.74 -3.53 -18.11
N MET A 144 -10.85 -2.79 -18.77
CA MET A 144 -11.25 -1.79 -19.76
C MET A 144 -11.99 -2.42 -20.96
N SER A 145 -11.59 -3.60 -21.41
CA SER A 145 -12.27 -4.31 -22.49
C SER A 145 -13.67 -4.80 -22.08
N GLU A 146 -13.81 -5.31 -20.86
CA GLU A 146 -15.10 -5.73 -20.28
C GLU A 146 -16.07 -4.55 -20.20
N VAL A 147 -15.63 -3.42 -19.64
CA VAL A 147 -16.45 -2.20 -19.52
C VAL A 147 -16.90 -1.69 -20.90
N ARG A 148 -16.05 -1.77 -21.93
CA ARG A 148 -16.45 -1.41 -23.30
C ARG A 148 -17.54 -2.34 -23.83
N ALA A 149 -17.40 -3.66 -23.63
CA ALA A 149 -18.39 -4.63 -24.06
C ALA A 149 -19.73 -4.45 -23.34
N GLU A 150 -19.71 -4.17 -22.03
CA GLU A 150 -20.91 -3.88 -21.25
C GLU A 150 -21.61 -2.60 -21.70
N ARG A 151 -20.86 -1.53 -22.01
CA ARG A 151 -21.43 -0.29 -22.56
C ARG A 151 -22.15 -0.53 -23.89
N LEU A 152 -21.59 -1.35 -24.77
CA LEU A 152 -22.25 -1.68 -26.04
C LEU A 152 -23.56 -2.44 -25.81
N LYS A 153 -23.56 -3.44 -24.91
CA LYS A 153 -24.78 -4.16 -24.51
C LYS A 153 -25.83 -3.21 -23.95
N PHE A 154 -25.43 -2.28 -23.09
CA PHE A 154 -26.33 -1.30 -22.49
C PHE A 154 -26.98 -0.39 -23.55
N ILE A 155 -26.19 0.08 -24.51
CA ILE A 155 -26.70 0.89 -25.64
C ILE A 155 -27.73 0.09 -26.44
N GLN A 156 -27.45 -1.18 -26.73
CA GLN A 156 -28.36 -2.03 -27.48
C GLN A 156 -29.66 -2.30 -26.72
N LEU A 157 -29.56 -2.61 -25.42
CA LEU A 157 -30.71 -2.82 -24.55
C LEU A 157 -31.59 -1.58 -24.46
N ARG A 158 -30.96 -0.39 -24.37
CA ARG A 158 -31.68 0.88 -24.38
C ARG A 158 -32.42 1.10 -25.70
N ARG A 159 -31.80 0.84 -26.85
CA ARG A 159 -32.47 0.94 -28.15
C ARG A 159 -33.65 -0.01 -28.27
N THR A 160 -33.52 -1.25 -27.81
CA THR A 160 -34.63 -2.21 -27.82
C THR A 160 -35.75 -1.77 -26.89
N HIS A 161 -35.42 -1.27 -25.71
CA HIS A 161 -36.40 -0.73 -24.77
C HIS A 161 -37.17 0.44 -25.38
N ASP A 162 -36.47 1.43 -25.93
CA ASP A 162 -37.11 2.60 -26.55
C ASP A 162 -37.98 2.21 -27.75
N GLY A 163 -37.57 1.20 -28.52
CA GLY A 163 -38.37 0.63 -29.60
C GLY A 163 -39.65 -0.07 -29.11
N LEU A 164 -39.55 -0.85 -28.02
CA LEU A 164 -40.70 -1.51 -27.40
C LEU A 164 -41.68 -0.49 -26.81
N VAL A 165 -41.18 0.54 -26.14
CA VAL A 165 -42.02 1.62 -25.60
C VAL A 165 -42.84 2.27 -26.72
N LYS A 166 -42.18 2.69 -27.81
CA LYS A 166 -42.89 3.28 -28.96
C LYS A 166 -43.92 2.34 -29.57
N LYS A 167 -43.62 1.04 -29.63
CA LYS A 167 -44.57 0.04 -30.14
C LYS A 167 -45.80 -0.06 -29.22
N CYS A 168 -45.59 -0.18 -27.92
CA CYS A 168 -46.67 -0.22 -26.93
C CYS A 168 -47.54 1.05 -26.98
N GLU A 169 -46.93 2.22 -27.14
CA GLU A 169 -47.66 3.49 -27.32
C GLU A 169 -48.49 3.49 -28.60
N GLY A 170 -47.92 3.04 -29.73
CA GLY A 170 -48.64 2.90 -30.99
C GLY A 170 -49.81 1.93 -30.91
N ASP A 171 -49.59 0.75 -30.33
CA ASP A 171 -50.63 -0.26 -30.11
C ASP A 171 -51.75 0.30 -29.22
N ALA A 172 -51.40 1.02 -28.14
CA ALA A 172 -52.38 1.64 -27.25
C ALA A 172 -53.25 2.69 -27.97
N ASP A 173 -52.66 3.49 -28.85
CA ASP A 173 -53.40 4.48 -29.64
C ASP A 173 -54.28 3.82 -30.71
N GLU A 174 -53.83 2.73 -31.32
CA GLU A 174 -54.66 1.92 -32.22
C GLU A 174 -55.86 1.31 -31.48
N TYR A 175 -55.64 0.69 -30.31
CA TYR A 175 -56.72 0.16 -29.48
C TYR A 175 -57.73 1.23 -29.09
N LYS A 176 -57.28 2.44 -28.74
CA LYS A 176 -58.20 3.57 -28.47
C LYS A 176 -59.05 3.92 -29.69
N ARG A 177 -58.45 4.00 -30.88
CA ARG A 177 -59.20 4.30 -32.12
C ARG A 177 -60.24 3.23 -32.42
N VAL A 178 -59.86 1.96 -32.34
CA VAL A 178 -60.76 0.83 -32.57
C VAL A 178 -61.90 0.83 -31.54
N LEU A 179 -61.59 1.05 -30.26
CA LEU A 179 -62.59 1.10 -29.20
C LEU A 179 -63.59 2.25 -29.44
N SER A 180 -63.12 3.45 -29.79
CA SER A 180 -63.99 4.58 -30.13
C SER A 180 -64.90 4.27 -31.32
N GLY A 181 -64.37 3.60 -32.36
CA GLY A 181 -65.17 3.15 -33.50
C GLY A 181 -66.25 2.14 -33.10
N LEU A 182 -65.91 1.16 -32.27
CA LEU A 182 -66.86 0.16 -31.76
C LEU A 182 -67.94 0.80 -30.88
N ILE A 183 -67.59 1.78 -30.05
CA ILE A 183 -68.54 2.55 -29.25
C ILE A 183 -69.55 3.26 -30.16
N GLN A 184 -69.08 3.95 -31.19
CA GLN A 184 -69.96 4.65 -32.15
C GLN A 184 -70.91 3.69 -32.85
N VAL A 185 -70.41 2.56 -33.35
CA VAL A 185 -71.25 1.53 -33.99
C VAL A 185 -72.28 0.97 -33.02
N ASN A 186 -71.91 0.77 -31.75
CA ASN A 186 -72.86 0.30 -30.74
C ASN A 186 -73.98 1.32 -30.49
N GLU A 187 -73.64 2.61 -30.43
CA GLU A 187 -74.61 3.70 -30.30
C GLU A 187 -75.57 3.77 -31.49
N ASP A 188 -75.05 3.66 -32.72
CA ASP A 188 -75.84 3.65 -33.95
C ASP A 188 -76.82 2.46 -33.97
N LEU A 189 -76.33 1.25 -33.65
CA LEU A 189 -77.16 0.05 -33.55
C LEU A 189 -78.23 0.16 -32.45
N ARG A 190 -77.90 0.74 -31.29
CA ARG A 190 -78.88 1.02 -30.23
C ARG A 190 -79.95 2.00 -30.71
N SER A 191 -79.55 3.05 -31.42
CA SER A 191 -80.47 4.03 -32.01
C SER A 191 -81.40 3.38 -33.04
N GLU A 192 -80.87 2.55 -33.94
CA GLU A 192 -81.65 1.82 -34.92
C GLU A 192 -82.61 0.82 -34.28
N ASN A 193 -82.13 0.00 -33.33
CA ASN A 193 -82.98 -0.91 -32.56
C ASN A 193 -84.13 -0.15 -31.86
N SER A 194 -83.88 1.05 -31.33
CA SER A 194 -84.93 1.89 -30.73
C SER A 194 -85.99 2.32 -31.75
N LYS A 195 -85.57 2.67 -32.98
CA LYS A 195 -86.47 3.08 -34.07
C LYS A 195 -87.31 1.90 -34.55
N LEU A 196 -86.68 0.74 -34.74
CA LEU A 196 -87.36 -0.50 -35.12
C LEU A 196 -88.37 -0.93 -34.04
N SER A 197 -87.96 -0.91 -32.77
CA SER A 197 -88.85 -1.21 -31.63
C SER A 197 -90.08 -0.31 -31.61
N ARG A 198 -89.90 1.01 -31.84
CA ARG A 198 -91.01 1.96 -31.97
C ARG A 198 -91.94 1.64 -33.16
N ARG A 199 -91.39 1.28 -34.32
CA ARG A 199 -92.18 0.88 -35.50
C ARG A 199 -92.99 -0.39 -35.24
N ILE A 200 -92.38 -1.40 -34.63
CA ILE A 200 -93.06 -2.65 -34.26
C ILE A 200 -94.20 -2.37 -33.28
N ALA A 201 -93.96 -1.56 -32.24
CA ALA A 201 -95.01 -1.17 -31.30
C ALA A 201 -96.21 -0.48 -31.98
N LYS A 202 -95.95 0.38 -32.97
CA LYS A 202 -96.99 1.03 -33.78
C LYS A 202 -97.79 0.02 -34.62
N LEU A 203 -97.12 -0.94 -35.26
CA LEU A 203 -97.80 -1.98 -36.04
C LEU A 203 -98.66 -2.90 -35.15
N LEU A 204 -98.14 -3.28 -33.98
CA LEU A 204 -98.86 -4.11 -33.01
C LEU A 204 -100.10 -3.40 -32.44
N SER A 205 -100.02 -2.09 -32.21
CA SER A 205 -101.18 -1.30 -31.74
C SER A 205 -102.22 -1.07 -32.82
N SER A 206 -101.82 -0.96 -34.10
CA SER A 206 -102.73 -0.90 -35.24
C SER A 206 -103.44 -2.23 -35.53
N ARG A 207 -102.82 -3.38 -35.21
CA ARG A 207 -103.39 -4.72 -35.42
C ARG A 207 -104.34 -5.17 -34.29
N ARG A 208 -104.38 -4.44 -33.17
CA ARG A 208 -105.27 -4.68 -32.01
C ARG A 208 -106.53 -3.81 -32.00
N ARG A 209 -106.79 -3.05 -33.06
CA ARG A 209 -108.06 -2.34 -33.30
C ARG A 209 -108.90 -3.07 -34.33
#